data_AF-A0A1W2FSG6-F1
#
_entry.id   AF-A0A1W2FSG6-F1
#
_cell.length_a   1.000
_cell.length_b   1.000
_cell.length_c   1.000
_cell.angle_alpha   90.00
_cell.angle_beta   90.00
_cell.angle_gamma   90.00
#
_symmetry.space_group_name_H-M   'P 1'
#
loop_
_entity.id
_entity.type
_entity.pdbx_description
1 polymer ?
#
loop_
_entity_poly.entity_id
_entity_poly.type
_entity_poly.pdbx_seq_one_letter_code
_entity_poly.pdbx_strand_id
1 'polypeptide(L)' 'MAAGVGVHGRFDLQAAEEVCTGAGIARKDVLELVAGLVDKSVLIRTKNATVARYWMLEAIRQYGEQRLASSGRQRA' A
#
# COMPACT_ATOMS: atom_id res chain seq x y z
N MET A 1 13.98 22.39 7.44
CA MET A 1 12.62 22.04 7.90
C MET A 1 12.03 21.02 6.93
N ALA A 2 12.18 19.73 7.21
CA ALA A 2 11.37 18.68 6.60
C ALA A 2 10.75 17.96 7.78
N ALA A 3 9.46 18.25 8.01
CA ALA A 3 8.68 17.66 9.08
C ALA A 3 8.76 16.13 8.98
N GLY A 4 8.99 15.48 10.13
CA GLY A 4 8.89 14.03 10.24
C GLY A 4 7.50 13.59 9.79
N VAL A 5 7.42 12.94 8.63
CA VAL A 5 6.24 12.16 8.26
C VAL A 5 6.63 10.71 8.48
N GLY A 6 5.99 10.08 9.47
CA GLY A 6 6.17 8.68 9.82
C GLY A 6 6.28 7.80 8.57
N VAL A 7 7.36 7.04 8.50
CA VAL A 7 7.74 6.20 7.36
C VAL A 7 6.98 4.86 7.31
N HIS A 8 5.93 4.70 8.11
CA HIS A 8 5.19 3.45 8.21
C HIS A 8 4.18 3.34 7.06
N GLY A 9 4.29 2.26 6.27
CA GLY A 9 3.32 1.93 5.22
C GLY A 9 3.53 2.59 3.85
N ARG A 10 4.72 3.14 3.58
CA ARG A 10 5.11 3.61 2.25
C ARG A 10 5.87 2.54 1.47
N PHE A 11 5.62 2.44 0.18
CA PHE A 11 6.33 1.54 -0.73
C PHE A 11 6.46 2.14 -2.14
N ASP A 12 7.41 1.65 -2.92
CA ASP A 12 7.47 1.89 -4.36
C ASP A 12 6.92 0.70 -5.15
N LEU A 13 6.74 0.86 -6.46
CA LEU A 13 6.18 -0.18 -7.30
C LEU A 13 7.01 -1.47 -7.28
N GLN A 14 8.35 -1.36 -7.22
CA GLN A 14 9.23 -2.52 -7.20
C GLN A 14 9.01 -3.36 -5.93
N ALA A 15 8.92 -2.71 -4.76
CA ALA A 15 8.61 -3.39 -3.52
C ALA A 15 7.23 -4.07 -3.55
N ALA A 16 6.22 -3.44 -4.17
CA ALA A 16 4.91 -4.07 -4.36
C ALA A 16 4.99 -5.29 -5.28
N GLU A 17 5.74 -5.21 -6.37
CA GLU A 17 5.96 -6.34 -7.27
C GLU A 17 6.63 -7.52 -6.57
N GLU A 18 7.66 -7.27 -5.76
CA GLU A 18 8.37 -8.32 -5.03
C GLU A 18 7.49 -9.04 -4.00
N VAL A 19 6.59 -8.31 -3.33
CA VAL A 19 5.72 -8.86 -2.29
C VAL A 19 4.44 -9.49 -2.86
N CYS A 20 3.84 -8.87 -3.87
CA CYS A 20 2.53 -9.28 -4.38
C CYS A 20 2.62 -10.30 -5.51
N THR A 21 3.77 -10.45 -6.18
CA THR A 21 3.92 -11.48 -7.21
C THR A 21 3.81 -12.87 -6.56
N GLY A 22 2.97 -13.72 -7.14
CA GLY A 22 2.64 -15.03 -6.58
C GLY A 22 1.17 -15.12 -6.16
N ALA A 23 0.75 -16.29 -5.69
CA ALA A 23 -0.65 -16.56 -5.30
C ALA A 23 -1.71 -16.18 -6.36
N GLY A 24 -1.35 -16.29 -7.65
CA GLY A 24 -2.25 -15.97 -8.78
C GLY A 24 -2.12 -14.56 -9.34
N ILE A 25 -1.21 -13.73 -8.82
CA ILE A 25 -0.91 -12.40 -9.36
C ILE A 25 0.41 -12.47 -10.15
N ALA A 26 0.36 -12.17 -11.45
CA ALA A 26 1.59 -12.05 -12.24
C ALA A 26 2.22 -10.68 -11.99
N ARG A 27 3.56 -10.61 -12.05
CA ARG A 27 4.32 -9.37 -11.81
C ARG A 27 3.82 -8.19 -12.65
N LYS A 28 3.51 -8.46 -13.93
CA LYS A 28 3.01 -7.46 -14.88
C LYS A 28 1.64 -6.88 -14.51
N ASP A 29 0.84 -7.60 -13.73
CA ASP A 29 -0.51 -7.19 -13.34
C ASP A 29 -0.47 -6.28 -12.08
N VAL A 30 0.63 -6.29 -11.33
CA VAL A 30 0.76 -5.54 -10.07
C VAL A 30 0.57 -4.04 -10.27
N LEU A 31 1.11 -3.49 -11.35
CA LEU A 31 0.93 -2.06 -11.67
C LEU A 31 -0.54 -1.70 -11.86
N GLU A 32 -1.29 -2.51 -12.62
CA GLU A 32 -2.71 -2.28 -12.87
C GLU A 32 -3.53 -2.39 -11.59
N LEU A 33 -3.22 -3.39 -10.74
CA LEU A 33 -3.87 -3.56 -9.45
C LEU A 33 -3.60 -2.38 -8.51
N VAL A 34 -2.36 -1.92 -8.42
CA VAL A 34 -1.99 -0.73 -7.61
C VAL A 34 -2.66 0.52 -8.16
N ALA A 35 -2.72 0.70 -9.48
CA ALA A 35 -3.44 1.81 -10.10
C ALA A 35 -4.93 1.78 -9.74
N GLY A 36 -5.58 0.61 -9.83
CA GLY A 36 -6.97 0.45 -9.41
C GLY A 36 -7.21 0.75 -7.93
N LEU A 37 -6.24 0.49 -7.05
CA LEU A 37 -6.30 0.90 -5.65
C LEU A 37 -6.14 2.41 -5.47
N VAL A 38 -5.34 3.09 -6.30
CA VAL A 38 -5.26 4.55 -6.31
C VAL A 38 -6.57 5.16 -6.80
N ASP A 39 -7.15 4.63 -7.88
CA ASP A 39 -8.42 5.09 -8.45
C ASP A 39 -9.58 4.95 -7.45
N LYS A 40 -9.56 3.89 -6.64
CA LYS A 40 -10.52 3.66 -5.55
C LYS A 40 -10.21 4.43 -4.27
N SER A 41 -9.21 5.32 -4.30
CA SER A 41 -8.72 6.07 -3.13
C SER A 41 -8.26 5.19 -1.96
N VAL A 42 -7.88 3.94 -2.19
CA VAL A 42 -7.33 3.06 -1.15
C VAL A 42 -5.86 3.42 -0.88
N LEU A 43 -5.13 3.74 -1.96
CA LEU A 43 -3.75 4.21 -1.93
C LEU A 43 -3.67 5.66 -2.41
N ILE A 44 -2.70 6.40 -1.87
CA ILE A 44 -2.28 7.71 -2.37
C ILE A 44 -0.91 7.56 -3.02
N ARG A 45 -0.70 8.23 -4.16
CA ARG A 45 0.58 8.35 -4.84
C ARG A 45 1.22 9.72 -4.58
N THR A 46 2.51 9.77 -4.25
CA THR A 46 3.26 11.04 -4.09
C THR A 46 3.33 11.75 -5.43
N LYS A 47 2.87 13.00 -5.48
CA LYS A 47 3.09 13.87 -6.64
C LYS A 47 4.54 14.38 -6.60
N ASN A 48 5.22 14.38 -7.75
CA ASN A 48 6.54 14.98 -7.96
C ASN A 48 7.75 14.24 -7.34
N ALA A 49 7.63 12.95 -7.06
CA ALA A 49 8.78 12.12 -6.70
C ALA A 49 9.44 11.52 -7.96
N THR A 50 10.77 11.43 -7.97
CA THR A 50 11.54 10.75 -9.04
C THR A 50 11.11 9.28 -9.20
N VAL A 51 10.70 8.65 -8.11
CA VAL A 51 10.12 7.30 -8.07
C VAL A 51 8.72 7.40 -7.49
N ALA A 52 7.76 6.74 -8.15
CA ALA A 52 6.39 6.66 -7.64
C ALA A 52 6.38 5.99 -6.26
N ARG A 53 5.89 6.72 -5.26
CA ARG A 53 5.74 6.22 -3.90
C ARG A 53 4.27 6.21 -3.52
N TYR A 54 3.85 5.10 -2.95
CA TYR A 54 2.47 4.82 -2.56
C TYR A 54 2.37 4.68 -1.05
N TRP A 55 1.22 5.04 -0.48
CA TRP A 55 0.87 4.71 0.90
C TRP A 55 -0.64 4.55 1.04
N MET A 56 -1.05 3.78 2.04
CA MET A 56 -2.46 3.59 2.36
C MET A 56 -3.02 4.80 3.09
N LEU A 57 -4.27 5.16 2.82
CA LEU A 57 -4.99 6.16 3.62
C LEU A 57 -5.08 5.71 5.09
N GLU A 58 -4.85 6.63 6.01
CA GLU A 58 -4.87 6.32 7.45
C GLU A 58 -6.21 5.73 7.90
N ALA A 59 -7.33 6.23 7.36
CA ALA A 59 -8.66 5.69 7.64
C ALA A 59 -8.80 4.21 7.20
N ILE A 60 -8.22 3.84 6.06
CA ILE A 60 -8.22 2.46 5.57
C ILE A 60 -7.29 1.59 6.43
N ARG A 61 -6.14 2.12 6.85
CA ARG A 61 -5.20 1.43 7.74
C ARG A 61 -5.86 1.07 9.07
N GLN A 62 -6.51 2.05 9.70
CA GLN A 62 -7.24 1.86 10.96
C GLN A 62 -8.38 0.85 10.81
N TYR A 63 -9.14 0.93 9.72
CA TYR A 63 -10.19 -0.04 9.42
C TYR A 63 -9.63 -1.46 9.23
N GLY A 64 -8.51 -1.59 8.52
CA GLY A 64 -7.82 -2.86 8.32
C GLY A 64 -7.34 -3.47 9.63
N GLU A 65 -6.75 -2.66 10.52
CA GLU A 65 -6.30 -3.10 11.85
C GLU A 65 -7.48 -3.59 12.71
N GLN A 66 -8.58 -2.84 12.75
CA GLN A 66 -9.79 -3.25 13.47
C GLN A 66 -10.33 -4.59 12.93
N ARG A 67 -10.42 -4.72 11.61
CA ARG A 67 -10.85 -5.97 10.96
C ARG A 67 -9.91 -7.13 11.25
N LEU A 68 -8.60 -6.89 11.26
CA LEU A 68 -7.59 -7.92 11.52
C LEU A 68 -7.69 -8.42 12.96
N ALA A 69 -7.80 -7.50 13.92
CA ALA A 69 -8.03 -7.80 15.33
C ALA A 69 -9.32 -8.61 15.55
N SER A 70 -10.44 -8.18 14.93
CA SER A 70 -11.71 -8.91 15.02
C SER A 70 -11.67 -10.29 14.35
N SER A 71 -10.83 -10.49 13.32
CA SER A 71 -10.72 -11.77 12.61
C SER A 71 -9.87 -12.82 13.33
N GLY A 72 -9.20 -12.46 14.43
CA GLY A 72 -8.23 -13.32 15.12
C GLY A 72 -6.99 -13.65 14.28
N ARG A 73 -6.81 -13.02 13.11
CA ARG A 73 -5.65 -13.19 12.22
C ARG A 73 -4.55 -12.16 12.45
N GLN A 74 -4.68 -11.37 13.51
CA GLN A 74 -3.57 -10.56 14.02
C GLN A 74 -2.44 -11.53 14.37
N ARG A 75 -1.28 -11.39 13.71
CA ARG A 75 -0.08 -12.09 14.15
C ARG A 75 0.26 -11.59 15.55
N ALA A 76 0.39 -12.52 16.50
CA ALA A 76 0.82 -12.27 17.88
C ALA A 76 2.29 -11.83 17.93
#